data_AF-A0A0B7N0R0-F1
#
_entry.id   AF-A0A0B7N0R0-F1
#
_cell.length_a   1.000
_cell.length_b   1.000
_cell.length_c   1.000
_cell.angle_alpha   90.00
_cell.angle_beta   90.00
_cell.angle_gamma   90.00
#
_symmetry.space_group_name_H-M   'P 1'
#
loop_
_entity.id
_entity.type
_entity.pdbx_description
1 polymer ?
#
loop_
_entity_poly.entity_id
_entity_poly.type
_entity_poly.pdbx_seq_one_letter_code
_entity_poly.pdbx_strand_id
1 'polypeptide(L)'
;MHCSRGWAQRGKSAVEETTSARGVSHTVIGAVSAFGVVNALEDAVTAIPKGTTAGNFVQFISEIHSFPSMKGFHVVMGNALIHSRDAIDPIILERVYIPVYLPELILR
;
A
#
# COMPACT_ATOMS: atom_id res chain seq x y z
N MET A 1 -16.48 3.96 1.95
CA MET A 1 -17.82 3.42 2.26
C MET A 1 -18.65 4.54 2.87
N HIS A 2 -19.74 4.93 2.22
CA HIS A 2 -20.70 5.87 2.78
C HIS A 2 -21.90 5.07 3.30
N CYS A 3 -22.13 5.07 4.62
CA CYS A 3 -23.27 4.38 5.22
C CYS A 3 -24.51 5.28 5.12
N SER A 4 -25.42 4.98 4.20
CA SER A 4 -26.77 5.55 4.25
C SER A 4 -27.53 4.93 5.43
N ARG A 5 -28.03 5.77 6.34
CA ARG A 5 -28.81 5.30 7.50
C ARG A 5 -30.24 5.00 7.06
N GLY A 6 -30.63 3.72 7.07
CA GLY A 6 -32.01 3.27 6.97
C GLY A 6 -32.56 2.92 8.35
N TRP A 7 -33.75 3.42 8.70
CA TRP A 7 -34.42 3.10 9.97
C TRP A 7 -35.55 2.11 9.70
N ALA A 8 -35.60 1.01 10.46
CA ALA A 8 -36.77 0.12 10.42
C ALA A 8 -37.95 0.73 11.17
N GLN A 9 -39.17 0.38 10.74
CA GLN A 9 -40.39 0.78 11.43
C GLN A 9 -40.41 0.22 12.87
N ARG A 10 -40.82 1.06 13.82
CA ARG A 10 -40.94 0.70 15.24
C ARG A 10 -41.76 -0.58 15.40
N GLY A 11 -41.15 -1.63 15.97
CA GLY A 11 -41.79 -2.92 16.21
C GLY A 11 -41.47 -4.03 15.20
N LYS A 12 -40.68 -3.76 14.16
CA LYS A 12 -40.16 -4.78 13.22
C LYS A 12 -38.64 -4.87 13.32
N SER A 13 -38.10 -6.09 13.37
CA SER A 13 -36.65 -6.29 13.28
C SER A 13 -36.15 -5.84 11.90
N ALA A 14 -35.11 -5.02 11.89
CA ALA A 14 -34.37 -4.66 10.68
C ALA A 14 -33.51 -5.87 10.28
N VAL A 15 -34.04 -6.76 9.44
CA VAL A 15 -33.26 -7.87 8.86
C VAL A 15 -33.29 -7.68 7.35
N GLU A 16 -32.14 -7.30 6.80
CA GLU A 16 -31.90 -7.23 5.37
C GLU A 16 -30.82 -8.27 5.05
N GLU A 17 -31.21 -9.36 4.37
CA GLU A 17 -30.23 -10.28 3.80
C GLU A 17 -29.60 -9.60 2.59
N THR A 18 -28.43 -8.99 2.80
CA THR A 18 -27.64 -8.44 1.70
C THR A 18 -26.81 -9.54 1.08
N THR A 19 -26.97 -9.80 -0.21
CA THR A 19 -26.01 -10.57 -1.00
C THR A 19 -24.70 -9.80 -1.07
N SER A 20 -23.80 -10.07 -0.12
CA SER A 20 -22.44 -9.54 -0.13
C SER A 20 -21.63 -10.24 -1.22
N ALA A 21 -21.58 -9.65 -2.42
CA ALA A 21 -20.56 -10.00 -3.40
C ALA A 21 -19.20 -9.47 -2.91
N ARG A 22 -18.14 -10.25 -3.05
CA ARG A 22 -16.77 -9.78 -2.78
C ARG A 22 -16.49 -8.59 -3.70
N GLY A 23 -16.44 -7.39 -3.14
CA GLY A 23 -16.15 -6.17 -3.89
C GLY A 23 -14.81 -6.27 -4.62
N VAL A 24 -14.74 -5.74 -5.83
CA VAL A 24 -13.46 -5.58 -6.54
C VAL A 24 -12.61 -4.63 -5.70
N SER A 25 -11.45 -5.12 -5.27
CA SER A 25 -10.47 -4.35 -4.51
C SER A 25 -9.32 -4.00 -5.44
N HIS A 26 -8.92 -2.72 -5.46
CA HIS A 26 -7.74 -2.25 -6.18
C HIS A 26 -6.59 -2.06 -5.19
N THR A 27 -5.38 -2.41 -5.62
CA THR A 27 -4.16 -2.17 -4.84
C THR A 27 -3.33 -1.12 -5.57
N VAL A 28 -2.79 -0.15 -4.82
CA VAL A 28 -1.91 0.89 -5.36
C VAL A 28 -0.64 0.91 -4.51
N ILE A 29 0.53 0.98 -5.16
CA ILE A 29 1.80 1.26 -4.50
C ILE A 29 2.18 2.69 -4.84
N GLY A 30 2.43 3.54 -3.86
CA GLY A 30 2.81 4.92 -4.10
C GLY A 30 3.83 5.42 -3.10
N ALA A 31 4.56 6.46 -3.50
CA ALA A 31 5.51 7.17 -2.66
C ALA A 31 5.21 8.67 -2.70
N VAL A 32 5.33 9.31 -1.54
CA VAL A 32 5.18 10.74 -1.36
C VAL A 32 6.42 11.30 -0.67
N SER A 33 6.73 12.55 -0.99
CA SER A 33 7.80 13.33 -0.37
C SER A 33 7.24 14.66 0.14
N ALA A 34 8.06 15.42 0.86
CA ALA A 34 7.70 16.80 1.24
C ALA A 34 7.45 17.72 0.03
N PHE A 35 7.93 17.35 -1.17
CA PHE A 35 7.74 18.10 -2.41
C PHE A 35 6.48 17.67 -3.19
N GLY A 36 5.79 16.61 -2.75
CA GLY A 36 4.60 16.07 -3.41
C GLY A 36 4.70 14.58 -3.73
N VAL A 37 3.78 14.11 -4.57
CA VAL A 37 3.73 12.71 -5.04
C VAL A 37 4.95 12.42 -5.90
N VAL A 38 5.66 11.32 -5.58
CA VAL A 38 6.86 10.89 -6.31
C VAL A 38 6.48 9.97 -7.46
N ASN A 39 5.71 8.92 -7.15
CA ASN A 39 5.21 7.97 -8.15
C ASN A 39 4.00 7.20 -7.58
N ALA A 40 3.13 6.69 -8.45
CA ALA A 40 2.01 5.83 -8.11
C ALA A 40 1.87 4.72 -9.16
N LEU A 41 2.10 3.48 -8.73
CA LEU A 41 1.86 2.27 -9.50
C LEU A 41 0.45 1.77 -9.18
N GLU A 42 -0.43 1.89 -10.15
CA GLU A 42 -1.80 1.37 -10.09
C GLU A 42 -1.85 -0.05 -10.65
N ASP A 43 -2.75 -0.85 -10.10
CA ASP A 43 -3.15 -2.14 -10.67
C ASP A 43 -3.84 -1.90 -12.02
N ALA A 44 -3.06 -1.77 -13.09
CA ALA A 44 -3.58 -1.88 -14.44
C ALA A 44 -4.31 -3.23 -14.50
N VAL A 45 -5.59 -3.22 -14.91
CA VAL A 45 -6.63 -4.28 -14.81
C VAL A 45 -6.19 -5.73 -15.13
N THR A 46 -4.98 -5.94 -15.63
CA THR A 46 -4.40 -7.22 -16.05
C THR A 46 -2.97 -7.52 -15.53
N ALA A 47 -2.30 -6.63 -14.77
CA ALA A 47 -0.86 -6.75 -14.51
C ALA A 47 -0.46 -6.99 -13.04
N ILE A 48 -1.25 -6.59 -12.03
CA ILE A 48 -0.93 -6.91 -10.64
C ILE A 48 -1.87 -8.04 -10.16
N PRO A 49 -1.36 -9.27 -9.96
CA PRO A 49 -2.15 -10.31 -9.33
C PRO A 49 -2.62 -9.81 -7.97
N LYS A 50 -3.93 -9.92 -7.67
CA LYS A 50 -4.57 -9.47 -6.40
C LYS A 50 -3.60 -9.48 -5.22
N GLY A 51 -3.12 -8.30 -4.85
CA GLY A 51 -2.20 -8.09 -3.74
C GLY A 51 -0.86 -7.47 -4.13
N THR A 52 -0.12 -7.04 -3.12
CA THR A 52 1.23 -6.49 -3.28
C THR A 52 2.24 -7.61 -3.07
N THR A 53 3.10 -7.88 -4.05
CA THR A 53 4.21 -8.83 -3.89
C THR A 53 5.52 -8.06 -3.65
N ALA A 54 6.53 -8.75 -3.11
CA ALA A 54 7.88 -8.18 -3.04
C ALA A 54 8.41 -7.77 -4.42
N GLY A 55 8.08 -8.53 -5.48
CA GLY A 55 8.45 -8.19 -6.86
C GLY A 55 7.87 -6.85 -7.34
N ASN A 56 6.59 -6.59 -7.06
CA ASN A 56 5.95 -5.31 -7.40
C ASN A 56 6.61 -4.14 -6.67
N PHE A 57 7.03 -4.37 -5.42
CA PHE A 57 7.75 -3.37 -4.65
C PHE A 57 9.15 -3.08 -5.23
N VAL A 58 9.91 -4.11 -5.62
CA VAL A 58 11.23 -3.93 -6.27
C VAL A 58 11.13 -3.18 -7.59
N GLN A 59 10.10 -3.49 -8.39
CA GLN A 59 9.80 -2.75 -9.62
C GLN A 59 9.53 -1.27 -9.31
N PHE A 60 8.68 -1.00 -8.31
CA PHE A 60 8.40 0.37 -7.88
C PHE A 60 9.64 1.13 -7.39
N ILE A 61 10.53 0.47 -6.63
CA ILE A 61 11.81 1.06 -6.20
C ILE A 61 12.69 1.43 -7.41
N SER A 62 12.65 0.63 -8.47
CA SER A 62 13.39 0.92 -9.71
C SER A 62 12.84 2.15 -10.43
N GLU A 63 11.52 2.30 -10.44
CA GLU A 63 10.87 3.48 -11.01
C GLU A 63 11.20 4.75 -10.23
N ILE A 64 11.13 4.75 -8.89
CA ILE A 64 11.49 5.94 -8.11
C ILE A 64 12.99 6.26 -8.18
N HIS A 65 13.86 5.26 -8.39
CA HIS A 65 15.30 5.49 -8.59
C HIS A 65 15.62 6.15 -9.93
N SER A 66 14.73 6.06 -10.93
CA SER A 66 14.91 6.76 -12.20
C SER A 66 14.89 8.29 -12.05
N PHE A 67 14.38 8.81 -10.93
CA PHE A 67 14.36 10.23 -10.61
C PHE A 67 15.66 10.65 -9.88
N PRO A 68 16.58 11.40 -10.51
CA PRO A 68 17.87 11.75 -9.90
C PRO A 68 17.74 12.57 -8.61
N SER A 69 16.66 13.34 -8.50
CA SER A 69 16.31 14.16 -7.34
C SER A 69 16.02 13.36 -6.07
N MET A 70 15.77 12.05 -6.19
CA MET A 70 15.43 11.19 -5.05
C MET A 70 16.65 10.56 -4.37
N LYS A 71 17.84 10.64 -4.96
CA LYS A 71 19.05 10.01 -4.37
C LYS A 71 19.40 10.61 -3.01
N GLY A 72 19.75 9.77 -2.04
CA GLY A 72 20.11 10.18 -0.68
C GLY A 72 18.93 10.42 0.26
N PHE A 73 17.69 10.23 -0.21
CA PHE A 73 16.51 10.35 0.64
C PHE A 73 16.34 9.14 1.56
N HIS A 74 15.63 9.36 2.66
CA HIS A 74 15.21 8.30 3.56
C HIS A 74 13.93 7.65 3.03
N VAL A 75 13.89 6.33 2.98
CA VAL A 75 12.73 5.57 2.55
C VAL A 75 12.07 4.97 3.80
N VAL A 76 10.96 5.59 4.21
CA VAL A 76 10.15 5.12 5.34
C VAL A 76 9.14 4.10 4.82
N MET A 77 9.14 2.90 5.41
CA MET A 77 8.24 1.81 5.02
C MET A 77 7.54 1.21 6.23
N GLY A 78 6.35 0.65 6.03
CA GLY A 78 5.68 -0.15 7.05
C GLY A 78 6.37 -1.50 7.27
N ASN A 79 6.12 -2.15 8.41
CA ASN A 79 6.67 -3.48 8.72
C ASN A 79 5.82 -4.61 8.13
N ALA A 80 5.51 -4.54 6.83
CA ALA A 80 4.80 -5.62 6.16
C ALA A 80 5.78 -6.72 5.71
N LEU A 81 5.31 -7.97 5.61
CA LEU A 81 6.14 -9.12 5.20
C LEU A 81 6.81 -8.92 3.83
N ILE A 82 6.18 -8.11 2.96
CA ILE A 82 6.69 -7.71 1.65
C ILE A 82 7.90 -6.77 1.70
N HIS A 83 8.19 -6.19 2.87
CA HIS A 83 9.32 -5.31 3.13
C HIS A 83 10.41 -5.99 3.98
N SER A 84 10.52 -7.33 3.89
CA SER A 84 11.55 -8.08 4.60
C SER A 84 12.93 -7.47 4.36
N ARG A 85 13.65 -7.18 5.45
CA ARG A 85 14.99 -6.58 5.45
C ARG A 85 15.93 -7.32 4.52
N ASP A 86 15.96 -8.64 4.61
CA ASP A 86 16.87 -9.48 3.81
C ASP A 86 16.63 -9.35 2.29
N ALA A 87 15.39 -9.10 1.88
CA ALA A 87 15.03 -8.96 0.47
C ALA A 87 15.15 -7.51 -0.04
N ILE A 88 14.88 -6.53 0.83
CA ILE A 88 14.70 -5.14 0.44
C ILE A 88 15.92 -4.27 0.74
N ASP A 89 16.61 -4.49 1.85
CA ASP A 89 17.79 -3.69 2.23
C ASP A 89 18.87 -3.69 1.15
N PRO A 90 19.22 -4.82 0.49
CA PRO A 90 20.20 -4.80 -0.59
C PRO A 90 19.81 -3.86 -1.73
N ILE A 91 18.52 -3.84 -2.07
CA ILE A 91 17.96 -3.08 -3.21
C ILE A 91 17.90 -1.58 -2.90
N ILE A 92 17.56 -1.23 -1.65
CA ILE A 92 17.46 0.15 -1.20
C ILE A 92 18.87 0.76 -1.00
N LEU A 93 19.77 0.01 -0.38
CA LEU A 93 21.14 0.47 -0.11
C LEU A 93 21.95 0.63 -1.39
N GLU A 94 21.85 -0.29 -2.35
CA GLU A 94 22.50 -0.17 -3.67
C GLU A 94 22.08 1.12 -4.40
N ARG A 95 20.84 1.56 -4.16
CA ARG A 95 20.23 2.72 -4.83
C ARG A 95 20.44 4.05 -4.09
N VAL A 96 21.29 4.04 -3.05
CA VAL A 96 21.67 5.21 -2.24
C VAL A 96 20.47 5.79 -1.47
N TYR A 97 19.63 4.90 -0.95
CA TYR A 97 18.55 5.26 -0.02
C TYR A 97 18.87 4.74 1.39
N ILE A 98 18.34 5.41 2.41
CA ILE A 98 18.46 4.98 3.80
C ILE A 98 17.11 4.40 4.26
N PRO A 99 16.99 3.07 4.50
CA PRO A 99 15.74 2.48 4.95
C PRO A 99 15.44 2.91 6.40
N VAL A 100 14.19 3.30 6.66
CA VAL A 100 13.68 3.62 7.99
C VAL A 100 12.48 2.72 8.28
N TYR A 101 12.69 1.78 9.20
CA TYR A 101 11.64 0.87 9.66
C TYR A 101 10.88 1.47 10.83
N LEU A 102 9.55 1.37 10.79
CA LEU A 102 8.72 1.81 11.90
C LEU A 102 8.94 0.88 13.11
N PRO A 103 8.76 1.38 14.35
CA PRO A 103 8.68 0.51 15.52
C PRO A 103 7.56 -0.52 15.35
N GLU A 104 7.73 -1.71 15.91
CA GLU A 104 6.66 -2.70 15.95
C GLU A 104 5.45 -2.13 16.70
N LEU A 105 4.26 -2.26 16.10
CA LEU A 105 3.00 -1.94 16.78
C LEU A 105 2.79 -2.98 17.89
N ILE A 106 3.14 -2.61 19.12
CA ILE A 106 2.69 -3.32 20.31
C ILE A 106 1.20 -3.05 20.44
N LEU A 107 0.36 -4.01 20.03
CA LEU A 107 -1.05 -4.02 20.38
C LEU A 107 -1.14 -4.25 21.90
N ARG A 108 -1.41 -3.18 22.65
CA ARG A 108 -1.76 -3.25 24.07
C ARG A 108 -3.24 -3.54 24.25
#